data_AF-B6E1X6-F1
#
_entry.id   AF-B6E1X6-F1
#
_cell.length_a   1.000
_cell.length_b   1.000
_cell.length_c   1.000
_cell.angle_alpha   90.00
_cell.angle_beta   90.00
_cell.angle_gamma   90.00
#
_symmetry.space_group_name_H-M   'P 1'
#
loop_
_entity.id
_entity.type
_entity.pdbx_description
1 polymer ?
#
loop_
_entity_poly.entity_id
_entity_poly.type
_entity_poly.pdbx_seq_one_letter_code
_entity_poly.pdbx_strand_id
1 'polypeptide(L)'
;LGGIQIMHNNGVTHCTVCDDFEGVFALLQWLSYMPKCNSSPVPILNAKDPIDRLVEFVPTKTPYDPRWMLAGRPSQTPKGSWQSGFFDQGSFMEIMQPWAQSVVVGRARLGGIPTGVVAVETRSVELSIPADPANLDSEAKIIQQAGQVWFPDSAFKTAQAIKDLNREGLPLIVFS
;
A
#
# COMPACT_ATOMS: atom_id res chain seq x y z
N LEU A 1 -15.40 13.91 15.26
CA LEU A 1 -14.34 13.23 16.05
C LEU A 1 -13.74 12.03 15.32
N GLY A 2 -14.54 11.11 14.74
CA GLY A 2 -14.03 9.93 14.03
C GLY A 2 -14.22 9.92 12.51
N GLY A 3 -14.16 11.08 11.85
CA GLY A 3 -14.28 11.13 10.39
C GLY A 3 -13.02 10.64 9.67
N ILE A 4 -13.05 10.60 8.33
CA ILE A 4 -11.96 10.14 7.46
C ILE A 4 -10.65 10.87 7.75
N GLN A 5 -10.72 12.19 8.01
CA GLN A 5 -9.56 13.02 8.33
C GLN A 5 -8.84 12.62 9.63
N ILE A 6 -9.46 11.79 10.47
CA ILE A 6 -8.84 11.21 11.66
C ILE A 6 -8.56 9.73 11.42
N MET A 7 -9.59 8.95 11.04
CA MET A 7 -9.52 7.49 11.02
C MET A 7 -8.70 6.92 9.85
N HIS A 8 -8.63 7.62 8.71
CA HIS A 8 -7.75 7.18 7.62
C HIS A 8 -6.29 7.57 7.90
N ASN A 9 -6.08 8.74 8.51
CA ASN A 9 -4.76 9.27 8.83
C ASN A 9 -4.09 8.60 10.04
N ASN A 10 -4.80 7.76 10.79
CA ASN A 10 -4.26 7.02 11.94
C ASN A 10 -4.26 5.48 11.76
N GLY A 11 -4.64 4.98 10.58
CA GLY A 11 -4.60 3.55 10.26
C GLY A 11 -5.83 2.74 10.66
N VAL A 12 -6.83 3.33 11.33
CA VAL A 12 -8.08 2.63 11.67
C VAL A 12 -8.86 2.28 10.41
N THR A 13 -9.02 3.25 9.50
CA THR A 13 -9.65 3.07 8.20
C THR A 13 -8.60 2.67 7.16
N HIS A 14 -8.78 1.51 6.54
CA HIS A 14 -7.81 0.96 5.58
C HIS A 14 -7.95 1.53 4.17
N CYS A 15 -9.16 1.92 3.76
CA CYS A 15 -9.43 2.55 2.48
C CYS A 15 -10.64 3.49 2.61
N THR A 16 -10.72 4.48 1.72
CA THR A 16 -11.83 5.42 1.66
C THR A 16 -12.42 5.41 0.27
N VAL A 17 -13.74 5.56 0.18
CA VAL A 17 -14.53 5.55 -1.05
C VAL A 17 -15.51 6.72 -1.03
N CYS A 18 -15.99 7.14 -2.20
CA CYS A 18 -16.90 8.28 -2.30
C CYS A 18 -18.36 7.91 -1.98
N ASP A 19 -18.73 6.66 -2.19
CA ASP A 19 -20.08 6.15 -1.95
C ASP A 19 -20.10 4.66 -1.56
N ASP A 20 -21.29 4.18 -1.19
CA ASP A 20 -21.49 2.79 -0.74
C ASP A 20 -21.23 1.77 -1.86
N PHE A 21 -21.50 2.14 -3.13
CA PHE A 21 -21.28 1.25 -4.26
C PHE A 21 -19.79 0.98 -4.47
N GLU A 22 -18.97 2.03 -4.45
CA GLU A 22 -17.52 1.92 -4.44
C GLU A 22 -17.02 1.15 -3.21
N GLY A 23 -17.66 1.31 -2.06
CA GLY A 23 -17.35 0.55 -0.84
C GLY A 23 -17.57 -0.95 -1.00
N VAL A 24 -18.70 -1.36 -1.58
CA VAL A 24 -18.97 -2.77 -1.90
C VAL A 24 -17.98 -3.29 -2.93
N PHE A 25 -17.65 -2.50 -3.95
CA PHE A 25 -16.64 -2.87 -4.93
C PHE A 25 -15.27 -3.10 -4.30
N ALA A 26 -14.81 -2.18 -3.44
CA ALA A 26 -13.54 -2.30 -2.73
C ALA A 26 -13.51 -3.54 -1.82
N LEU A 27 -14.61 -3.85 -1.13
CA LEU A 27 -14.75 -5.07 -0.33
C LEU A 27 -14.60 -6.33 -1.19
N LEU A 28 -15.30 -6.41 -2.33
CA LEU A 28 -15.21 -7.55 -3.24
C LEU A 28 -13.81 -7.67 -3.85
N GLN A 29 -13.17 -6.54 -4.19
CA GLN A 29 -11.80 -6.51 -4.67
C GLN A 29 -10.84 -7.04 -3.60
N TRP A 30 -11.00 -6.64 -2.34
CA TRP A 30 -10.20 -7.16 -1.22
C TRP A 30 -10.41 -8.67 -1.04
N LEU A 31 -11.66 -9.13 -1.00
CA LEU A 31 -11.98 -10.57 -0.90
C LEU A 31 -11.42 -11.38 -2.07
N SER A 32 -11.22 -10.78 -3.24
CA SER A 32 -10.63 -11.48 -4.39
C SER A 32 -9.23 -12.03 -4.10
N TYR A 33 -8.47 -11.43 -3.18
CA TYR A 33 -7.14 -11.91 -2.77
C TYR A 33 -7.21 -13.04 -1.74
N MET A 34 -8.31 -13.17 -0.99
CA MET A 34 -8.41 -14.06 0.16
C MET A 34 -8.89 -15.47 -0.22
N PRO A 35 -8.47 -16.52 0.51
CA PRO A 35 -9.07 -17.85 0.37
C PRO A 35 -10.53 -17.82 0.81
N LYS A 36 -11.34 -18.72 0.24
CA LYS A 36 -12.77 -18.87 0.59
C LYS A 36 -12.99 -19.16 2.09
N CYS A 37 -12.07 -19.89 2.69
CA CYS A 37 -12.04 -20.19 4.12
C CYS A 37 -10.61 -20.51 4.57
N ASN A 38 -10.35 -20.52 5.88
CA ASN A 38 -9.01 -20.70 6.46
C ASN A 38 -8.30 -22.01 6.09
N SER A 39 -9.04 -23.03 5.63
CA SER A 39 -8.48 -24.32 5.20
C SER A 39 -8.28 -24.43 3.69
N SER A 40 -8.68 -23.41 2.93
CA SER A 40 -8.53 -23.38 1.47
C SER A 40 -7.22 -22.69 1.07
N PRO A 41 -6.59 -23.08 -0.05
CA PRO A 41 -5.47 -22.35 -0.60
C PRO A 41 -5.93 -20.97 -1.10
N VAL A 42 -4.97 -20.07 -1.29
CA VAL A 42 -5.23 -18.75 -1.87
C VAL A 42 -5.75 -18.87 -3.31
N PRO A 43 -6.64 -17.95 -3.75
CA PRO A 43 -7.22 -18.00 -5.09
C PRO A 43 -6.22 -17.53 -6.15
N ILE A 44 -5.51 -18.47 -6.76
CA ILE A 44 -4.64 -18.22 -7.91
C ILE A 44 -5.52 -18.00 -9.14
N LEU A 45 -5.39 -16.84 -9.77
CA LEU A 45 -6.11 -16.48 -11.00
C LEU A 45 -5.20 -16.59 -12.21
N ASN A 46 -5.76 -16.78 -13.41
CA ASN A 46 -4.98 -16.68 -14.63
C ASN A 46 -4.56 -15.22 -14.84
N ALA A 47 -3.27 -14.94 -14.69
CA ALA A 47 -2.72 -13.62 -14.94
C ALA A 47 -2.82 -13.27 -16.42
N LYS A 48 -3.32 -12.06 -16.71
CA LYS A 48 -3.18 -11.46 -18.05
C LYS A 48 -1.77 -10.94 -18.29
N ASP A 49 -1.06 -10.65 -17.20
CA ASP A 49 0.31 -10.18 -17.21
C ASP A 49 1.29 -11.38 -17.29
N PRO A 50 2.13 -11.50 -18.34
CA PRO A 50 3.00 -12.66 -18.50
C PRO A 50 4.10 -12.73 -17.45
N ILE A 51 4.32 -13.90 -16.84
CA ILE A 51 5.39 -14.09 -15.83
C ILE A 51 6.80 -13.97 -16.40
N ASP A 52 6.99 -14.23 -17.69
CA ASP A 52 8.29 -14.21 -18.36
C ASP A 52 8.70 -12.80 -18.83
N ARG A 53 7.87 -11.78 -18.56
CA ARG A 53 8.20 -10.40 -18.93
C ARG A 53 9.29 -9.82 -18.01
N LEU A 54 10.01 -8.84 -18.53
CA LEU A 54 10.93 -8.05 -17.71
C LEU A 54 10.16 -6.99 -16.89
N VAL A 55 10.74 -6.62 -15.75
CA VAL A 55 10.34 -5.44 -14.98
C VAL A 55 11.11 -4.25 -15.56
N GLU A 56 10.39 -3.31 -16.17
CA GLU A 56 10.99 -2.16 -16.84
C GLU A 56 11.35 -1.03 -15.86
N PHE A 57 10.61 -0.89 -14.75
CA PHE A 57 10.97 0.05 -13.70
C PHE A 57 12.09 -0.53 -12.84
N VAL A 58 13.27 0.05 -12.94
CA VAL A 58 14.43 -0.33 -12.12
C VAL A 58 14.64 0.73 -11.04
N PRO A 59 14.57 0.34 -9.75
CA PRO A 59 14.98 1.19 -8.63
C PRO A 59 16.33 1.88 -8.86
N THR A 60 16.43 3.13 -8.42
CA THR A 60 17.67 3.92 -8.50
C THR A 60 18.18 4.23 -7.10
N LYS A 61 19.43 4.70 -6.99
CA LYS A 61 19.97 5.20 -5.72
C LYS A 61 19.30 6.50 -5.25
N THR A 62 18.73 7.26 -6.19
CA THR A 62 17.98 8.46 -5.86
C THR A 62 16.59 8.09 -5.34
N PRO A 63 16.02 8.84 -4.37
CA PRO A 63 14.69 8.56 -3.87
C PRO A 63 13.62 8.50 -4.97
N TYR A 64 12.74 7.51 -4.88
CA TYR A 64 11.63 7.26 -5.81
C TYR A 64 10.40 6.77 -5.05
N ASP A 65 9.22 6.87 -5.66
CA ASP A 65 8.01 6.30 -5.08
C ASP A 65 8.08 4.76 -5.18
N PRO A 66 8.09 4.02 -4.05
CA PRO A 66 8.14 2.56 -4.09
C PRO A 66 6.96 1.97 -4.87
N ARG A 67 5.82 2.68 -4.99
CA ARG A 67 4.68 2.21 -5.80
C ARG A 67 5.05 2.00 -7.26
N TRP A 68 6.05 2.74 -7.78
CA TRP A 68 6.51 2.55 -9.16
C TRP A 68 7.22 1.22 -9.36
N MET A 69 8.00 0.73 -8.39
CA MET A 69 8.59 -0.61 -8.50
C MET A 69 7.54 -1.71 -8.28
N LEU A 70 6.48 -1.45 -7.51
CA LEU A 70 5.44 -2.44 -7.25
C LEU A 70 4.48 -2.56 -8.44
N ALA A 71 3.84 -1.46 -8.83
CA ALA A 71 2.75 -1.44 -9.79
C ALA A 71 3.17 -0.98 -11.20
N GLY A 72 4.34 -0.35 -11.32
CA GLY A 72 4.75 0.36 -12.53
C GLY A 72 4.33 1.81 -12.52
N ARG A 73 4.61 2.52 -13.62
CA ARG A 73 4.24 3.93 -13.79
C ARG A 73 4.10 4.29 -15.28
N PRO A 74 3.42 5.39 -15.62
CA PRO A 74 3.54 5.96 -16.95
C PRO A 74 4.99 6.33 -17.28
N SER A 75 5.49 5.86 -18.42
CA SER A 75 6.82 6.16 -18.93
C SER A 75 6.94 7.63 -19.31
N GLN A 76 8.10 8.20 -19.01
CA GLN A 76 8.45 9.57 -19.40
C GLN A 76 8.93 9.63 -20.87
N THR A 77 9.47 8.53 -21.40
CA THR A 77 10.08 8.44 -22.73
C THR A 77 9.97 7.00 -23.27
N PRO A 78 9.12 6.71 -24.29
CA PRO A 78 8.14 7.59 -24.93
C PRO A 78 6.94 7.87 -24.01
N LYS A 79 6.51 9.13 -23.97
CA LYS A 79 5.37 9.57 -23.14
C LYS A 79 4.12 8.73 -23.44
N GLY A 80 3.52 8.17 -22.40
CA GLY A 80 2.27 7.42 -22.47
C GLY A 80 2.41 5.91 -22.60
N SER A 81 3.62 5.38 -22.83
CA SER A 81 3.86 3.94 -22.65
C SER A 81 3.85 3.57 -21.16
N TRP A 82 3.44 2.35 -20.81
CA TRP A 82 3.47 1.89 -19.41
C TRP A 82 4.83 1.29 -19.10
N GLN A 83 5.51 1.79 -18.07
CA GLN A 83 6.71 1.19 -17.53
C GLN A 83 6.31 0.15 -16.49
N SER A 84 6.53 -1.13 -16.79
CA SER A 84 6.07 -2.25 -15.95
C SER A 84 6.75 -2.29 -14.57
N GLY A 85 5.98 -2.67 -13.54
CA GLY A 85 6.47 -2.93 -12.18
C GLY A 85 6.69 -4.43 -11.92
N PHE A 86 6.98 -4.76 -10.67
CA PHE A 86 7.23 -6.12 -10.20
C PHE A 86 5.97 -7.00 -10.21
N PHE A 87 4.84 -6.46 -9.76
CA PHE A 87 3.57 -7.20 -9.69
C PHE A 87 2.78 -7.11 -10.99
N ASP A 88 1.76 -7.96 -11.11
CA ASP A 88 0.83 -7.98 -12.23
C ASP A 88 0.17 -6.60 -12.39
N GLN A 89 0.11 -6.09 -13.63
CA GLN A 89 -0.43 -4.76 -13.90
C GLN A 89 -1.85 -4.59 -13.33
N GLY A 90 -2.03 -3.53 -12.52
CA GLY A 90 -3.31 -3.20 -11.89
C GLY A 90 -3.72 -4.09 -10.71
N SER A 91 -2.83 -4.97 -10.24
CA SER A 91 -3.10 -5.83 -9.08
C SER A 91 -2.74 -5.22 -7.73
N PHE A 92 -1.86 -4.21 -7.69
CA PHE A 92 -1.47 -3.61 -6.42
C PHE A 92 -2.61 -2.77 -5.83
N MET A 93 -3.08 -3.15 -4.65
CA MET A 93 -4.11 -2.48 -3.86
C MET A 93 -3.51 -2.06 -2.51
N GLU A 94 -3.18 -0.78 -2.39
CA GLU A 94 -2.63 -0.19 -1.17
C GLU A 94 -3.70 -0.04 -0.07
N ILE A 95 -3.30 -0.19 1.19
CA ILE A 95 -4.15 0.07 2.36
C ILE A 95 -3.43 1.00 3.35
N MET A 96 -4.21 1.75 4.13
CA MET A 96 -3.72 2.69 5.15
C MET A 96 -2.73 3.71 4.56
N GLN A 97 -2.99 4.20 3.35
CA GLN A 97 -2.05 5.01 2.57
C GLN A 97 -1.55 6.27 3.29
N PRO A 98 -2.41 7.12 3.90
CA PRO A 98 -1.94 8.40 4.45
C PRO A 98 -1.32 8.28 5.84
N TRP A 99 -1.45 7.12 6.49
CA TRP A 99 -0.87 6.85 7.81
C TRP A 99 0.52 6.21 7.69
N ALA A 100 1.47 6.68 8.50
CA ALA A 100 2.85 6.15 8.59
C ALA A 100 3.48 5.90 7.19
N GLN A 101 3.59 6.96 6.42
CA GLN A 101 3.90 6.93 4.99
C GLN A 101 5.35 6.54 4.66
N SER A 102 6.23 6.39 5.65
CA SER A 102 7.57 5.82 5.43
C SER A 102 7.52 4.33 5.05
N VAL A 103 6.36 3.68 5.21
CA VAL A 103 6.09 2.31 4.74
C VAL A 103 4.80 2.26 3.92
N VAL A 104 4.87 1.55 2.81
CA VAL A 104 3.75 1.22 1.93
C VAL A 104 3.34 -0.23 2.17
N VAL A 105 2.06 -0.48 2.40
CA VAL A 105 1.53 -1.83 2.63
C VAL A 105 0.28 -2.06 1.78
N GLY A 106 0.07 -3.30 1.34
CA GLY A 106 -1.06 -3.62 0.48
C GLY A 106 -1.11 -5.09 0.08
N ARG A 107 -1.87 -5.35 -0.96
CA ARG A 107 -1.98 -6.66 -1.62
C ARG A 107 -1.64 -6.51 -3.09
N ALA A 108 -1.11 -7.56 -3.70
CA ALA A 108 -0.87 -7.62 -5.14
C ALA A 108 -1.00 -9.05 -5.64
N ARG A 109 -0.84 -9.23 -6.95
CA ARG A 109 -0.65 -10.56 -7.55
C ARG A 109 0.68 -10.64 -8.28
N LEU A 110 1.32 -11.80 -8.16
CA LEU A 110 2.51 -12.14 -8.93
C LEU A 110 2.21 -13.42 -9.72
N GLY A 111 2.07 -13.31 -11.04
CA GLY A 111 1.63 -14.42 -11.88
C GLY A 111 0.27 -14.97 -11.44
N GLY A 112 -0.61 -14.10 -10.94
CA GLY A 112 -1.94 -14.45 -10.48
C GLY A 112 -2.02 -14.93 -9.02
N ILE A 113 -0.89 -15.16 -8.36
CA ILE A 113 -0.82 -15.58 -6.95
C ILE A 113 -1.01 -14.34 -6.05
N PRO A 114 -2.08 -14.26 -5.24
CA PRO A 114 -2.30 -13.13 -4.35
C PRO A 114 -1.29 -13.15 -3.20
N THR A 115 -0.71 -11.98 -2.92
CA THR A 115 0.38 -11.82 -1.96
C THR A 115 0.21 -10.51 -1.19
N GLY A 116 0.49 -10.55 0.11
CA GLY A 116 0.67 -9.37 0.93
C GLY A 116 2.00 -8.68 0.64
N VAL A 117 2.01 -7.36 0.66
CA VAL A 117 3.16 -6.54 0.24
C VAL A 117 3.50 -5.54 1.34
N VAL A 118 4.79 -5.44 1.65
CA VAL A 118 5.37 -4.35 2.45
C VAL A 118 6.55 -3.79 1.68
N ALA A 119 6.59 -2.47 1.47
CA ALA A 119 7.69 -1.78 0.81
C ALA A 119 8.05 -0.51 1.58
N VAL A 120 9.31 -0.11 1.51
CA VAL A 120 9.82 1.05 2.24
C VAL A 120 9.87 2.27 1.33
N GLU A 121 9.40 3.42 1.81
CA GLU A 121 9.50 4.70 1.13
C GLU A 121 10.94 5.22 1.23
N THR A 122 11.47 5.72 0.11
CA THR A 122 12.85 6.21 0.04
C THR A 122 12.92 7.73 0.09
N ARG A 123 11.81 8.41 -0.23
CA ARG A 123 11.69 9.86 -0.12
C ARG A 123 11.48 10.27 1.34
N SER A 124 11.86 11.49 1.67
CA SER A 124 11.42 12.10 2.92
C SER A 124 9.93 12.35 2.85
N VAL A 125 9.20 12.03 3.92
CA VAL A 125 7.76 12.20 4.00
C VAL A 125 7.40 13.28 5.02
N GLU A 126 6.35 14.03 4.72
CA GLU A 126 5.81 15.05 5.61
C GLU A 126 4.58 14.52 6.34
N LEU A 127 4.71 14.35 7.65
CA LEU A 127 3.60 13.98 8.54
C LEU A 127 2.93 15.27 9.06
N SER A 128 1.67 15.47 8.71
CA SER A 128 0.85 16.56 9.24
C SER A 128 0.09 16.11 10.48
N ILE A 129 0.41 16.73 11.63
CA ILE A 129 -0.29 16.53 12.89
C ILE A 129 -1.32 17.66 13.04
N PRO A 130 -2.63 17.35 13.11
CA PRO A 130 -3.65 18.37 13.27
C PRO A 130 -3.57 19.01 14.67
N ALA A 131 -3.99 20.27 14.77
CA ALA A 131 -4.14 20.93 16.05
C ALA A 131 -5.21 20.22 16.90
N ASP A 132 -4.98 20.11 18.21
CA ASP A 132 -5.96 19.62 19.17
C ASP A 132 -6.98 20.74 19.51
N PRO A 133 -8.27 20.60 19.13
CA PRO A 133 -9.28 21.61 19.42
C PRO A 133 -9.53 21.83 20.92
N ALA A 134 -9.13 20.89 21.78
CA ALA A 134 -9.29 20.98 23.23
C ALA A 134 -8.15 21.74 23.92
N ASN A 135 -7.05 22.03 23.20
CA ASN A 135 -5.89 22.73 23.72
C ASN A 135 -5.65 24.02 22.92
N LEU A 136 -5.84 25.18 23.57
CA LEU A 136 -5.71 26.50 22.94
C LEU A 136 -4.28 26.79 22.43
N ASP A 137 -3.26 26.17 23.02
CA ASP A 137 -1.87 26.33 22.62
C ASP A 137 -1.47 25.36 21.48
N SER A 138 -2.39 24.49 21.04
CA SER A 138 -2.09 23.53 19.99
C SER A 138 -2.23 24.16 18.61
N GLU A 139 -1.19 23.97 17.80
CA GLU A 139 -1.17 24.32 16.38
C GLU A 139 -0.91 23.08 15.52
N ALA A 140 -1.24 23.17 14.23
CA ALA A 140 -0.92 22.10 13.29
C ALA A 140 0.59 22.06 13.04
N LYS A 141 1.18 20.87 13.03
CA LYS A 141 2.63 20.68 12.88
C LYS A 141 2.92 19.81 11.68
N ILE A 142 3.99 20.13 10.96
CA ILE A 142 4.52 19.30 9.88
C ILE A 142 5.87 18.75 10.35
N ILE A 143 5.98 17.43 10.41
CA ILE A 143 7.20 16.72 10.81
C ILE A 143 7.76 15.99 9.60
N GLN A 144 9.06 16.16 9.34
CA GLN A 144 9.74 15.39 8.32
C GLN A 144 10.20 14.04 8.88
N GLN A 145 9.83 12.98 8.19
CA GLN A 145 10.28 11.61 8.43
C GLN A 145 11.22 11.19 7.31
N ALA A 146 12.42 10.74 7.65
CA ALA A 146 13.37 10.25 6.67
C ALA A 146 12.88 8.94 6.03
N GLY A 147 13.07 8.80 4.71
CA GLY A 147 12.87 7.53 4.03
C GLY A 147 13.85 6.47 4.55
N GLN A 148 13.53 5.19 4.33
CA GLN A 148 14.36 4.05 4.75
C GLN A 148 14.52 3.88 6.28
N VAL A 149 13.69 4.56 7.08
CA VAL A 149 13.73 4.50 8.54
C VAL A 149 12.38 4.05 9.10
N TRP A 150 12.43 3.14 10.08
CA TRP A 150 11.26 2.81 10.89
C TRP A 150 11.12 3.76 12.08
N PHE A 151 10.06 4.56 12.02
CA PHE A 151 9.48 5.33 13.11
C PHE A 151 8.44 4.49 13.87
N PRO A 152 8.04 4.88 15.10
CA PRO A 152 7.07 4.12 15.89
C PRO A 152 5.74 3.84 15.16
N ASP A 153 5.24 4.81 14.39
CA ASP A 153 4.05 4.68 13.56
C ASP A 153 4.23 3.66 12.43
N SER A 154 5.35 3.72 11.70
CA SER A 154 5.66 2.80 10.60
C SER A 154 5.94 1.38 11.08
N ALA A 155 6.64 1.21 12.20
CA ALA A 155 6.85 -0.09 12.82
C ALA A 155 5.50 -0.72 13.24
N PHE A 156 4.60 0.08 13.79
CA PHE A 156 3.25 -0.36 14.16
C PHE A 156 2.41 -0.69 12.91
N LYS A 157 2.44 0.13 11.87
CA LYS A 157 1.78 -0.14 10.58
C LYS A 157 2.28 -1.43 9.95
N THR A 158 3.59 -1.65 9.91
CA THR A 158 4.18 -2.90 9.40
C THR A 158 3.71 -4.11 10.21
N ALA A 159 3.78 -4.04 11.54
CA ALA A 159 3.35 -5.13 12.41
C ALA A 159 1.86 -5.45 12.24
N GLN A 160 1.01 -4.42 12.14
CA GLN A 160 -0.42 -4.55 11.90
C GLN A 160 -0.69 -5.23 10.55
N ALA A 161 -0.06 -4.76 9.47
CA ALA A 161 -0.21 -5.34 8.14
C ALA A 161 0.22 -6.81 8.11
N ILE A 162 1.36 -7.16 8.70
CA ILE A 162 1.84 -8.55 8.76
C ILE A 162 0.84 -9.45 9.50
N LYS A 163 0.31 -8.97 10.64
CA LYS A 163 -0.66 -9.71 11.45
C LYS A 163 -1.96 -9.97 10.68
N ASP A 164 -2.45 -8.97 9.96
CA ASP A 164 -3.69 -9.09 9.19
C ASP A 164 -3.51 -9.99 7.96
N LEU A 165 -2.44 -9.79 7.19
CA LEU A 165 -2.12 -10.62 6.02
C LEU A 165 -1.90 -12.10 6.40
N ASN A 166 -1.29 -12.36 7.56
CA ASN A 166 -1.14 -13.71 8.09
C ASN A 166 -2.49 -14.35 8.46
N ARG A 167 -3.44 -13.57 9.01
CA ARG A 167 -4.80 -14.05 9.29
C ARG A 167 -5.60 -14.31 8.01
N GLU A 168 -5.30 -13.59 6.95
CA GLU A 168 -5.84 -13.83 5.61
C GLU A 168 -5.23 -15.06 4.93
N GLY A 169 -4.18 -15.65 5.50
CA GLY A 169 -3.48 -16.80 4.92
C GLY A 169 -2.67 -16.45 3.67
N LEU A 170 -2.31 -15.18 3.49
CA LEU A 170 -1.55 -14.70 2.34
C LEU A 170 -0.04 -14.93 2.52
N PRO A 171 0.67 -15.34 1.46
CA PRO A 171 2.12 -15.14 1.38
C PRO A 171 2.47 -13.67 1.60
N LEU A 172 3.70 -13.39 2.06
CA LEU A 172 4.18 -12.04 2.32
C LEU A 172 5.49 -11.80 1.56
N ILE A 173 5.56 -10.69 0.82
CA ILE A 173 6.79 -10.18 0.22
C ILE A 173 7.12 -8.84 0.86
N VAL A 174 8.36 -8.73 1.34
CA VAL A 174 8.91 -7.50 1.91
C VAL A 174 10.02 -6.99 1.00
N PHE A 175 9.86 -5.77 0.50
CA PHE A 175 10.89 -5.03 -0.24
C PHE A 175 11.64 -4.13 0.74
N SER A 176 12.79 -4.62 1.23
CA SER A 176 13.65 -3.98 2.24
C SER A 176 14.90 -3.37 1.63
#